data_AF-H1EV55-F1
#
_entry.id   AF-H1EV55-F1
#
_cell.length_a   1.000
_cell.length_b   1.000
_cell.length_c   1.000
_cell.angle_alpha   90.00
_cell.angle_beta   90.00
_cell.angle_gamma   90.00
#
_symmetry.space_group_name_H-M   'P 1'
#
loop_
_entity.id
_entity.type
_entity.pdbx_description
1 polymer ?
#
loop_
_entity_poly.entity_id
_entity_poly.type
_entity_poly.pdbx_seq_one_letter_code
_entity_poly.pdbx_strand_id
1 'polypeptide(L)' 'MNDDEKGKRFLELIDEQNNLQWSIVVKLSSLVNSKWSSIDLKNDLESLVEKHSKITKELNSLDNNGSIL' A
#
# COMPACT_ATOMS: atom_id res chain seq x y z
N MET A 1 10.17 24.86 12.62
CA MET A 1 10.62 24.20 11.38
C MET A 1 10.63 25.20 10.25
N ASN A 2 11.75 25.30 9.54
CA ASN A 2 11.79 26.02 8.25
C ASN A 2 11.12 25.17 7.15
N ASP A 3 10.97 25.74 5.96
CA ASP A 3 10.21 25.07 4.89
C ASP A 3 10.93 23.83 4.34
N ASP A 4 12.27 23.78 4.39
CA ASP A 4 13.06 22.60 4.02
C ASP A 4 12.84 21.43 5.01
N GLU A 5 12.80 21.72 6.32
CA GLU A 5 12.49 20.72 7.35
C GLU A 5 11.06 20.20 7.20
N LYS A 6 10.09 21.06 6.83
CA LYS A 6 8.71 20.64 6.55
C LYS A 6 8.65 19.75 5.32
N GLY A 7 9.36 20.09 4.24
CA GLY A 7 9.44 19.29 3.03
C GLY A 7 10.02 17.91 3.30
N LYS A 8 11.12 17.84 4.06
CA LYS A 8 11.73 16.57 4.45
C LYS A 8 10.77 15.72 5.29
N ARG A 9 10.12 16.32 6.29
CA ARG A 9 9.16 15.58 7.14
C ARG A 9 7.94 15.10 6.36
N PHE A 10 7.51 15.86 5.35
CA PHE A 10 6.42 15.43 4.47
C PHE A 10 6.79 14.17 3.69
N LEU A 11 7.97 14.12 3.08
CA LEU A 11 8.44 12.94 2.33
C LEU A 11 8.60 11.71 3.24
N GLU A 12 9.16 11.90 4.45
CA GLU A 12 9.25 10.82 5.45
C GLU A 12 7.88 10.26 5.82
N LEU A 13 6.87 11.12 6.02
CA LEU A 13 5.52 10.68 6.35
C LEU A 13 4.85 9.93 5.20
N ILE A 14 5.11 10.30 3.95
CA ILE A 14 4.62 9.57 2.77
C ILE A 14 5.25 8.17 2.72
N ASP A 15 6.56 8.07 2.95
CA ASP A 15 7.24 6.77 2.97
C ASP A 15 6.77 5.89 4.14
N GLU A 16 6.65 6.45 5.34
CA GLU A 16 6.07 5.78 6.52
C GLU A 16 4.64 5.27 6.22
N GLN A 17 3.79 6.10 5.60
CA GLN A 17 2.43 5.74 5.23
C GLN A 17 2.39 4.61 4.20
N ASN A 18 3.24 4.65 3.17
CA ASN A 18 3.32 3.63 2.13
C ASN A 18 3.74 2.28 2.72
N ASN A 19 4.76 2.28 3.59
CA ASN A 19 5.22 1.06 4.27
C ASN A 19 4.15 0.46 5.19
N LEU A 20 3.40 1.30 5.89
CA LEU A 20 2.28 0.86 6.74
C LEU A 20 1.15 0.26 5.91
N GLN A 21 0.74 0.92 4.81
CA GLN A 21 -0.26 0.40 3.89
C GLN A 21 0.14 -0.96 3.34
N TRP A 22 1.42 -1.13 2.97
CA TRP A 22 1.90 -2.43 2.49
C TRP A 22 1.77 -3.52 3.55
N SER A 23 2.17 -3.22 4.79
CA SER A 23 2.06 -4.15 5.91
C SER A 23 0.62 -4.57 6.19
N ILE A 24 -0.33 -3.65 6.06
CA ILE A 24 -1.76 -3.93 6.18
C ILE A 24 -2.20 -4.89 5.07
N VAL A 25 -1.88 -4.60 3.81
CA VAL A 25 -2.27 -5.43 2.67
C VAL A 25 -1.71 -6.86 2.76
N VAL A 26 -0.47 -7.03 3.22
CA VAL A 26 0.13 -8.36 3.45
C VAL A 26 -0.63 -9.13 4.54
N LYS A 27 -0.98 -8.48 5.65
CA LYS A 27 -1.78 -9.10 6.72
C LYS A 27 -3.18 -9.45 6.25
N LEU A 28 -3.86 -8.59 5.50
CA LEU A 28 -5.18 -8.85 4.94
C LEU A 28 -5.14 -10.03 3.97
N SER A 29 -4.12 -10.10 3.11
CA SER A 29 -3.91 -11.24 2.20
C SER A 29 -3.70 -12.55 2.98
N SER A 30 -2.94 -12.50 4.08
CA SER A 30 -2.74 -13.65 4.97
C SER A 30 -4.04 -14.08 5.67
N LEU A 31 -4.88 -13.12 6.06
CA LEU A 31 -6.18 -13.37 6.66
C LEU A 31 -7.16 -14.00 5.67
N VAL A 32 -7.26 -13.49 4.44
CA VAL A 32 -8.05 -14.11 3.35
C VAL A 32 -7.67 -15.59 3.16
N ASN A 33 -6.38 -15.91 3.24
CA ASN A 33 -5.86 -17.27 3.11
C ASN A 33 -6.11 -18.18 4.34
N SER A 34 -6.56 -17.62 5.47
CA SER A 34 -6.76 -18.35 6.74
C SER A 34 -8.12 -19.05 6.89
N LYS A 35 -8.89 -19.19 5.80
CA LYS A 35 -10.22 -19.86 5.73
C LYS A 35 -11.31 -19.18 6.57
N TRP A 36 -11.63 -17.94 6.23
CA TRP A 36 -12.70 -17.17 6.86
C TRP A 36 -14.09 -17.75 6.57
N SER A 37 -14.98 -17.67 7.56
CA SER A 37 -16.36 -18.17 7.46
C SER A 37 -17.29 -17.24 6.67
N SER A 38 -16.98 -15.94 6.63
CA SER A 38 -17.73 -14.97 5.83
C SER A 38 -17.13 -14.85 4.44
N ILE A 39 -17.86 -15.35 3.45
CA ILE A 39 -17.51 -15.27 2.03
C ILE A 39 -17.52 -13.82 1.53
N ASP A 40 -18.47 -13.00 1.99
CA ASP A 40 -18.57 -11.60 1.58
C ASP A 40 -17.36 -10.78 2.05
N LEU A 41 -16.97 -10.91 3.32
CA LEU A 41 -15.77 -10.25 3.84
C LEU A 41 -14.50 -10.70 3.14
N LYS A 42 -14.42 -11.99 2.77
CA LYS A 42 -13.29 -12.52 2.01
C LYS A 42 -13.21 -11.88 0.63
N ASN A 43 -14.32 -11.82 -0.10
CA ASN A 43 -14.39 -11.24 -1.44
C ASN A 43 -14.08 -9.73 -1.43
N ASP A 44 -14.60 -9.00 -0.45
CA ASP A 44 -14.34 -7.57 -0.28
C ASP A 44 -12.85 -7.30 -0.02
N LEU A 45 -12.23 -8.10 0.85
CA LEU A 45 -10.79 -8.01 1.15
C LEU A 45 -9.92 -8.40 -0.06
N GLU A 46 -10.26 -9.46 -0.79
CA GLU A 46 -9.57 -9.84 -2.03
C GLU A 46 -9.60 -8.70 -3.05
N SER A 47 -10.77 -8.06 -3.24
CA SER A 47 -10.95 -6.92 -4.14
C SER A 47 -10.08 -5.72 -3.74
N LEU A 48 -10.03 -5.40 -2.44
CA LEU A 48 -9.19 -4.30 -1.92
C LEU A 48 -7.70 -4.56 -2.13
N VAL A 49 -7.23 -5.77 -1.82
CA VAL A 49 -5.84 -6.19 -2.03
C VAL A 49 -5.48 -6.14 -3.51
N GLU A 50 -6.36 -6.63 -4.40
CA GLU A 50 -6.10 -6.65 -5.84
C GLU A 50 -6.05 -5.23 -6.42
N LYS A 51 -6.98 -4.35 -6.03
CA LYS A 51 -6.97 -2.93 -6.42
C LYS A 51 -5.68 -2.25 -5.98
N HIS A 52 -5.27 -2.46 -4.73
CA HIS A 52 -3.99 -1.91 -4.24
C HIS A 52 -2.81 -2.43 -5.07
N SER A 53 -2.73 -3.74 -5.31
CA SER A 53 -1.65 -4.33 -6.11
C SER A 53 -1.60 -3.77 -7.54
N LYS A 54 -2.75 -3.58 -8.19
CA LYS A 54 -2.85 -2.96 -9.53
C LYS A 54 -2.34 -1.53 -9.52
N ILE A 55 -2.79 -0.71 -8.58
CA ILE A 55 -2.34 0.69 -8.44
C ILE A 55 -0.82 0.73 -8.20
N THR A 56 -0.28 -0.09 -7.29
CA THR A 56 1.17 -0.11 -7.05
C THR A 56 1.96 -0.53 -8.28
N LYS A 57 1.50 -1.55 -9.03
CA LYS A 57 2.14 -1.95 -10.28
C LYS A 57 2.12 -0.84 -11.31
N GLU A 58 1.01 -0.13 -11.43
CA GLU A 58 0.87 0.99 -12.36
C GLU A 58 1.81 2.14 -11.97
N LEU A 59 1.82 2.55 -10.70
CA LEU A 59 2.76 3.55 -10.17
C LEU A 59 4.21 3.16 -10.45
N ASN A 60 4.61 1.93 -10.13
CA ASN A 60 5.97 1.43 -10.38
C ASN A 60 6.30 1.36 -11.89
N SER A 61 5.31 1.18 -12.77
CA SER A 61 5.53 1.15 -14.22
C SER A 61 5.72 2.54 -14.83
N LEU A 62 5.07 3.57 -14.25
CA LEU A 62 5.28 4.98 -14.59
C LEU A 62 6.66 5.47 -14.13
N ASP A 63 7.27 4.74 -13.19
CA ASP A 63 8.52 5.06 -12.53
C ASP A 63 9.78 4.53 -13.25
N ASN A 64 9.64 3.88 -14.42
CA ASN A 64 10.77 3.47 -15.27
C ASN A 64 11.66 4.64 -15.79
N ASN A 65 11.38 5.89 -15.40
CA ASN A 65 12.23 7.07 -15.62
C ASN A 65 12.85 7.67 -14.33
N GLY A 66 12.66 7.06 -13.15
CA GLY A 66 13.41 7.47 -11.96
C GLY A 66 12.73 7.14 -10.64
N SER A 67 12.99 5.92 -10.14
CA SER A 67 12.84 5.43 -8.76
C SER A 67 12.19 6.39 -7.75
N ILE A 68 11.02 6.00 -7.26
CA ILE A 68 10.50 6.34 -5.93
C ILE A 68 10.66 5.14 -4.96
N LEU A 69 11.29 4.04 -5.39
CA LEU A 69 11.76 2.95 -4.53
C LEU A 69 13.25 2.66 -4.76
#